data_AF-A0A6P3HFE2-F1
#
_entry.id   AF-A0A6P3HFE2-F1
#
_cell.length_a   1.000
_cell.length_b   1.000
_cell.length_c   1.000
_cell.angle_alpha   90.00
_cell.angle_beta   90.00
_cell.angle_gamma   90.00
#
_symmetry.space_group_name_H-M   'P 1'
#
loop_
_entity.id
_entity.type
_entity.pdbx_description
1 polymer ?
#
loop_
_entity_poly.entity_id
_entity_poly.type
_entity_poly.pdbx_seq_one_letter_code
_entity_poly.pdbx_strand_id
1 'polypeptide(L)'
;MTWSHSVRLLFVISLILQIIPMGKSAPPRRSCCQNGGTCVLSSFCVCPAHFTGRYCEHDQRRSKCGALVHGAWTFRGCHLCRCVFAALHCLPLQTPGRCGKKNPPCVLCS
;
A
#
# COMPACT_ATOMS: atom_id res chain seq x y z
N MET A 1 55.43 41.74 -10.95
CA MET A 1 54.78 41.22 -9.73
C MET A 1 53.35 40.74 -9.96
N THR A 2 52.89 40.52 -11.20
CA THR A 2 51.50 40.14 -11.53
C THR A 2 51.22 38.64 -11.40
N TRP A 3 52.24 37.78 -11.56
CA TRP A 3 52.16 36.32 -11.42
C TRP A 3 51.67 35.88 -10.03
N SER A 4 52.17 36.52 -8.97
CA SER A 4 51.76 36.22 -7.59
C SER A 4 50.29 36.59 -7.32
N HIS A 5 49.78 37.66 -7.93
CA HIS A 5 48.37 38.05 -7.81
C HIS A 5 47.44 37.09 -8.54
N SER A 6 47.80 36.64 -9.75
CA SER A 6 47.03 35.66 -10.50
C SER A 6 46.97 34.31 -9.78
N VAL A 7 48.09 33.86 -9.19
CA VAL A 7 48.14 32.62 -8.40
C VAL A 7 47.30 32.74 -7.13
N ARG A 8 47.37 33.88 -6.42
CA ARG A 8 46.53 34.16 -5.24
C ARG A 8 45.04 34.18 -5.60
N LEU A 9 44.68 34.79 -6.72
CA LEU A 9 43.29 34.88 -7.18
C LEU A 9 42.73 33.49 -7.53
N LEU A 10 43.50 32.67 -8.24
CA LEU A 10 43.12 31.29 -8.57
C LEU A 10 42.96 30.44 -7.30
N PHE A 11 43.81 30.62 -6.29
CA PHE A 11 43.71 29.94 -5.01
C PHE A 11 42.42 30.31 -4.26
N VAL A 12 42.05 31.59 -4.28
CA VAL A 12 40.81 32.10 -3.66
C VAL A 12 39.56 31.58 -4.37
N ILE A 13 39.54 31.60 -5.71
CA ILE A 13 38.41 31.06 -6.50
C ILE A 13 38.23 29.56 -6.26
N SER A 14 39.35 28.81 -6.17
CA SER A 14 39.31 27.38 -5.84
C SER A 14 38.78 27.12 -4.43
N LEU A 15 39.09 27.98 -3.47
CA LEU A 15 38.59 27.86 -2.10
C LEU A 15 37.09 28.18 -2.03
N ILE A 16 36.62 29.20 -2.75
CA ILE A 16 35.20 29.59 -2.80
C ILE A 16 34.34 28.48 -3.42
N LEU A 17 34.84 27.80 -4.46
CA LEU A 17 34.11 26.70 -5.12
C LEU A 17 33.87 25.50 -4.19
N GLN A 18 34.70 25.29 -3.17
CA GLN A 18 34.51 24.23 -2.17
C GLN A 18 33.54 24.61 -1.04
N ILE A 19 33.15 25.89 -0.93
CA ILE A 19 32.28 26.40 0.13
C ILE A 19 30.82 26.54 -0.34
N ILE A 20 30.55 26.58 -1.65
CA ILE A 20 29.16 26.60 -2.17
C ILE A 20 28.56 25.21 -1.92
N PRO A 21 27.57 25.07 -1.01
CA PRO A 21 26.88 23.80 -0.87
C PRO A 21 26.02 23.63 -2.13
N MET A 22 26.41 22.71 -2.99
CA MET A 22 25.55 22.21 -4.07
C MET A 22 24.22 21.85 -3.42
N GLY A 23 23.18 22.59 -3.82
CA GLY A 23 21.93 22.75 -3.09
C GLY A 23 21.46 21.45 -2.45
N LYS A 24 21.13 21.53 -1.16
CA LYS A 24 20.42 20.48 -0.41
C LYS A 24 19.31 19.95 -1.30
N SER A 25 19.51 18.77 -1.86
CA SER A 25 18.44 18.00 -2.49
C SER A 25 17.35 17.90 -1.44
N ALA A 26 16.26 18.64 -1.66
CA ALA A 26 15.10 18.61 -0.77
C ALA A 26 14.79 17.13 -0.52
N PRO A 27 14.64 16.69 0.74
CA PRO A 27 14.35 15.30 1.02
C PRO A 27 13.14 14.90 0.17
N PRO A 28 13.11 13.68 -0.41
CA PRO A 28 11.97 13.22 -1.19
C PRO A 28 10.74 13.50 -0.35
N ARG A 29 9.82 14.32 -0.87
CA ARG A 29 8.60 14.72 -0.16
C ARG A 29 8.01 13.41 0.36
N ARG A 30 8.08 13.17 1.67
CA ARG A 30 7.40 12.03 2.28
C ARG A 30 5.94 12.24 1.90
N SER A 31 5.43 11.43 0.98
CA SER A 31 4.05 11.57 0.53
C SER A 31 3.18 11.45 1.76
N CYS A 32 2.29 12.42 2.02
CA CYS A 32 1.51 12.37 3.26
C CYS A 32 0.58 11.13 3.27
N CYS A 33 0.25 10.57 2.10
CA CYS A 33 -0.47 9.31 1.93
C CYS A 33 0.40 8.26 1.20
N GLN A 34 0.11 6.99 1.43
CA GLN A 34 0.70 5.83 0.74
C GLN A 34 -0.19 5.38 -0.42
N ASN A 35 0.29 4.41 -1.21
CA ASN A 35 -0.49 3.70 -2.24
C ASN A 35 -1.26 4.60 -3.22
N GLY A 36 -0.70 5.77 -3.57
CA GLY A 36 -1.31 6.71 -4.51
C GLY A 36 -2.47 7.52 -3.93
N GLY A 37 -2.61 7.62 -2.61
CA GLY A 37 -3.57 8.53 -1.97
C GLY A 37 -3.25 10.01 -2.19
N THR A 38 -4.30 10.83 -2.22
CA THR A 38 -4.19 12.28 -2.44
C THR A 38 -4.26 13.03 -1.11
N CYS A 39 -3.29 13.90 -0.87
CA CYS A 39 -3.27 14.77 0.31
C CYS A 39 -4.19 15.98 0.11
N VAL A 40 -5.16 16.16 1.01
CA VAL A 40 -6.02 17.34 1.09
C VAL A 40 -5.76 18.08 2.42
N LEU A 41 -5.81 19.41 2.38
CA LEU A 41 -5.54 20.30 3.55
C LEU A 41 -4.22 19.97 4.27
N SER A 42 -3.20 19.53 3.53
CA SER A 42 -1.84 19.19 3.99
C SER A 42 -1.68 17.94 4.87
N SER A 43 -2.75 17.30 5.34
CA SER A 43 -2.62 16.15 6.26
C SER A 43 -3.70 15.06 6.15
N PHE A 44 -4.81 15.34 5.47
CA PHE A 44 -5.89 14.36 5.31
C PHE A 44 -5.69 13.59 4.00
N CYS A 45 -5.93 12.28 4.05
CA CYS A 45 -5.75 11.41 2.89
C CYS A 45 -7.08 11.00 2.28
N VAL A 46 -7.20 11.21 0.96
CA VAL A 46 -8.25 10.62 0.13
C VAL A 46 -7.67 9.37 -0.51
N CYS A 47 -8.21 8.21 -0.12
CA CYS A 47 -7.71 6.91 -0.59
C CYS A 47 -8.37 6.45 -1.89
N PRO A 48 -7.60 5.90 -2.84
CA PRO A 48 -8.15 5.26 -4.04
C PRO A 48 -8.90 3.96 -3.67
N ALA A 49 -9.62 3.41 -4.65
CA ALA A 49 -10.39 2.18 -4.47
C ALA A 49 -9.54 1.06 -3.86
N HIS A 50 -10.13 0.33 -2.91
CA HIS A 50 -9.52 -0.79 -2.18
C HIS A 50 -8.42 -0.43 -1.19
N PHE A 51 -8.07 0.84 -0.97
CA PHE A 51 -7.16 1.25 0.09
C PHE A 51 -7.91 1.93 1.24
N THR A 52 -7.47 1.67 2.46
CA THR A 52 -8.06 2.22 3.68
C THR A 52 -6.96 2.55 4.71
N GLY A 53 -7.34 3.16 5.83
CA GLY A 53 -6.41 3.67 6.84
C GLY A 53 -6.21 5.19 6.78
N ARG A 54 -5.56 5.77 7.79
CA ARG A 54 -5.37 7.24 7.89
C ARG A 54 -4.46 7.75 6.78
N TYR A 55 -3.54 6.91 6.32
CA TYR A 55 -2.55 7.22 5.31
C TYR A 55 -2.67 6.27 4.09
N CYS A 56 -3.83 5.64 3.89
CA CYS A 56 -4.06 4.64 2.84
C CYS A 56 -3.07 3.47 2.90
N GLU A 57 -2.64 3.09 4.10
CA GLU A 57 -1.64 2.07 4.37
C GLU A 57 -2.18 0.64 4.20
N HIS A 58 -3.49 0.45 4.28
CA HIS A 58 -4.13 -0.86 4.24
C HIS A 58 -4.71 -1.17 2.86
N ASP A 59 -4.20 -2.21 2.22
CA ASP A 59 -4.75 -2.77 0.99
C ASP A 59 -5.87 -3.79 1.32
N GLN A 60 -7.12 -3.42 1.04
CA GLN A 60 -8.28 -4.30 1.23
C GLN A 60 -8.26 -5.55 0.35
N ARG A 61 -7.52 -5.56 -0.77
CA ARG A 61 -7.34 -6.76 -1.61
C ARG A 61 -6.42 -7.77 -0.97
N ARG A 62 -5.57 -7.34 -0.03
CA ARG A 62 -4.74 -8.23 0.79
C ARG A 62 -5.43 -8.65 2.07
N SER A 63 -6.56 -8.02 2.41
CA SER A 63 -7.32 -8.39 3.59
C SER A 63 -7.80 -9.82 3.52
N LYS A 64 -7.66 -10.52 4.65
CA LYS A 64 -8.06 -11.91 4.82
C LYS A 64 -9.37 -11.97 5.59
N CYS A 65 -10.23 -12.93 5.26
CA CYS A 65 -11.42 -13.25 6.04
C CYS A 65 -11.06 -14.32 7.10
N GLY A 66 -10.08 -14.01 7.96
CA GLY A 66 -9.43 -14.97 8.86
C GLY A 66 -8.29 -15.73 8.18
N ALA A 67 -8.43 -17.05 8.04
CA ALA A 67 -7.45 -17.89 7.34
C ALA A 67 -7.56 -17.80 5.80
N LEU A 68 -8.66 -17.25 5.28
CA LEU A 68 -8.94 -17.21 3.84
C LEU A 68 -8.43 -15.91 3.21
N VAL A 69 -7.65 -16.04 2.13
CA VAL A 69 -7.19 -14.88 1.35
C VAL A 69 -8.34 -14.25 0.55
N HIS A 70 -8.21 -12.98 0.21
CA HIS A 70 -9.17 -12.31 -0.66
C HIS A 70 -9.38 -13.08 -1.97
N GLY A 71 -10.63 -13.19 -2.39
CA GLY A 71 -11.06 -13.90 -3.60
C GLY A 71 -11.23 -15.40 -3.42
N ALA A 72 -10.69 -16.00 -2.36
CA ALA A 72 -10.84 -17.43 -2.12
C ALA A 72 -12.25 -17.80 -1.63
N TRP A 73 -12.62 -19.04 -1.94
CA TRP A 73 -13.91 -19.64 -1.63
C TRP A 73 -13.79 -20.57 -0.43
N THR A 74 -14.84 -20.64 0.38
CA THR A 74 -14.96 -21.59 1.49
C THR A 74 -16.40 -22.02 1.66
N PHE A 75 -16.61 -23.22 2.18
CA PHE A 75 -17.91 -23.64 2.68
C PHE A 75 -18.05 -23.22 4.15
N ARG A 76 -19.18 -22.60 4.49
CA ARG A 76 -19.59 -22.29 5.87
C ARG A 76 -20.96 -22.95 6.08
N GLY A 77 -20.96 -24.11 6.73
CA GLY A 77 -22.14 -24.96 6.78
C GLY A 77 -22.57 -25.40 5.38
N CYS A 78 -23.79 -25.06 4.96
CA CYS A 78 -24.34 -25.38 3.65
C CYS A 78 -24.23 -24.22 2.63
N HIS A 79 -23.51 -23.14 2.97
CA HIS A 79 -23.34 -21.99 2.10
C HIS A 79 -21.94 -21.96 1.50
N LEU A 80 -21.87 -21.76 0.19
CA LEU A 80 -20.64 -21.42 -0.51
C LEU A 80 -20.41 -19.91 -0.35
N CYS A 81 -19.27 -19.54 0.26
CA CYS A 81 -18.94 -18.17 0.57
C CYS A 81 -17.62 -17.75 -0.08
N ARG A 82 -17.55 -16.49 -0.51
CA ARG A 82 -16.35 -15.86 -1.07
C ARG A 82 -15.84 -14.79 -0.13
N CYS A 83 -14.52 -14.76 0.11
CA CYS A 83 -13.90 -13.65 0.82
C CYS A 83 -13.72 -12.45 -0.12
N VAL A 84 -14.33 -11.32 0.19
CA VAL A 84 -14.25 -10.07 -0.59
C VAL A 84 -14.07 -8.90 0.38
N PHE A 85 -13.00 -8.12 0.23
CA PHE A 85 -12.65 -6.97 1.07
C PHE A 85 -12.79 -7.21 2.60
N ALA A 86 -12.18 -8.28 3.11
CA ALA A 86 -12.27 -8.72 4.51
C ALA A 86 -13.68 -9.20 4.99
N ALA A 87 -14.67 -9.27 4.09
CA ALA A 87 -16.00 -9.77 4.39
C ALA A 87 -16.30 -11.09 3.66
N LEU A 88 -17.04 -11.99 4.31
CA LEU A 88 -17.52 -13.23 3.70
C LEU A 88 -18.88 -12.99 3.06
N HIS A 89 -18.94 -13.10 1.73
CA HIS A 89 -20.17 -13.02 0.95
C HIS A 89 -20.63 -14.44 0.61
N CYS A 90 -21.74 -14.88 1.22
CA CYS A 90 -22.28 -16.21 1.04
C CYS A 90 -23.43 -16.23 0.03
N LEU A 91 -23.44 -17.23 -0.85
CA LEU A 91 -24.53 -17.42 -1.79
C LEU A 91 -25.75 -18.02 -1.08
N PRO A 92 -26.97 -17.59 -1.43
CA PRO A 92 -28.20 -18.06 -0.80
C PRO A 92 -28.56 -19.51 -1.16
N LEU A 93 -27.93 -20.14 -2.16
CA LEU A 93 -28.33 -21.46 -2.63
C LEU A 93 -27.17 -22.24 -3.25
N GLN A 94 -26.85 -23.42 -2.70
CA GLN A 94 -26.34 -24.58 -3.46
C GLN A 94 -26.21 -25.81 -2.53
N THR A 95 -27.32 -26.52 -2.34
CA THR A 95 -27.42 -27.99 -2.50
C THR A 95 -28.90 -28.39 -2.35
N PRO A 96 -29.50 -29.08 -3.34
CA PRO A 96 -30.77 -29.76 -3.15
C PRO A 96 -30.54 -31.00 -2.29
N GLY A 97 -30.50 -30.85 -0.96
CA GLY A 97 -30.34 -31.99 -0.05
C GLY A 97 -29.93 -31.64 1.38
N ARG A 98 -30.92 -31.64 2.29
CA ARG A 98 -30.80 -31.77 3.76
C ARG A 98 -29.69 -30.94 4.44
N CYS A 99 -29.88 -29.63 4.57
CA CYS A 99 -29.22 -28.88 5.62
C CYS A 99 -29.95 -29.13 6.96
N GLY A 100 -29.66 -30.26 7.60
CA GLY A 100 -30.31 -30.70 8.82
C GLY A 100 -29.61 -31.90 9.47
N LYS A 101 -28.75 -31.60 10.46
CA LYS A 101 -28.08 -32.48 11.44
C LYS A 101 -26.90 -33.36 10.94
N LYS A 102 -25.71 -33.00 11.46
CA LYS A 102 -24.39 -33.70 11.47
C LYS A 102 -23.59 -33.69 10.14
N ASN A 103 -22.37 -33.13 10.17
CA ASN A 103 -21.31 -33.08 9.13
C ASN A 103 -21.11 -34.37 8.28
N PRO A 104 -20.27 -34.35 7.20
CA PRO A 104 -20.22 -33.59 5.93
C PRO A 104 -20.53 -34.56 4.72
N PRO A 105 -20.45 -34.26 3.38
CA PRO A 105 -19.24 -33.81 2.63
C PRO A 105 -19.49 -32.83 1.44
N CYS A 106 -18.56 -31.92 1.14
CA CYS A 106 -18.42 -31.39 -0.23
C CYS A 106 -17.11 -31.93 -0.80
N VAL A 107 -17.28 -32.93 -1.66
CA VAL A 107 -16.26 -33.73 -2.34
C VAL A 107 -15.55 -32.86 -3.37
N LEU A 108 -14.22 -32.96 -3.41
CA LEU A 108 -13.35 -32.66 -4.55
C LEU A 108 -13.35 -31.21 -5.11
N CYS A 109 -12.28 -30.48 -4.83
CA CYS A 109 -11.63 -29.67 -5.87
C CYS A 109 -10.28 -30.35 -6.14
N SER A 110 -10.03 -30.66 -7.42
CA SER A 110 -8.97 -31.51 -8.00
C SER A 110 -7.56 -31.35 -7.43
#